data_AF-A0A2N4XFE3-F1
#
_entry.id   AF-A0A2N4XFE3-F1
#
_cell.length_a   1.000
_cell.length_b   1.000
_cell.length_c   1.000
_cell.angle_alpha   90.00
_cell.angle_beta   90.00
_cell.angle_gamma   90.00
#
_symmetry.space_group_name_H-M   'P 1'
#
loop_
_entity.id
_entity.type
_entity.pdbx_description
1 polymer ?
#
loop_
_entity_poly.entity_id
_entity_poly.type
_entity_poly.pdbx_seq_one_letter_code
_entity_poly.pdbx_strand_id
1 'polypeptide(L)'
;MRVKLKLGIILVTVAFLSFKSIPEPVLFSVPANFPKPNYRFDANPLTPAGVELGKTLFYDALLSSDNTISCGSCHQQSAGFTQHGHMLSHGVNDRLSKRNAMPLFNLAWSDSFGWDGGVSDLDFFAVSPLTNPVEMDESLANILKKLRTSPLYPGLFQRAFGSNEINTEKFLKALSQFMLTMVSANSKYDHYVRNEGVKLNTIELEGLALFKQKCASCHSGELFSDFSFRNNGLSIRDNDKGRFEINQNDTDQFKFKVPSLRNLIYTAPYMHDGRFSTLEEVLDHYATKVEKTPFLDPLLHKDGQLGISLSADDKQKIIAFLKTLDDEDFVKNSTFSESTLVSEIPRKNIDAELKNFKLADISTRILLIQSIDVYFKIKTAIENKDTLLAAEGARNLIKTLNRVQIVETEPKSFFENYQEKVFLDAKRIIEGEKSFEQQLDHFDELSEHLYVILASFKVSEKTLYFNECLKSDAKWISYTPSDSFWTTNCTSALQKSTISKE
;
A
#
# COMPACT_ATOMS: atom_id res chain seq x y z
N MET A 1 -40.28 39.51 70.78
CA MET A 1 -40.08 38.09 70.39
C MET A 1 -38.71 37.97 69.73
N ARG A 2 -37.73 37.34 70.38
CA ARG A 2 -36.36 37.17 69.86
C ARG A 2 -36.33 35.96 68.91
N VAL A 3 -36.05 36.15 67.63
CA VAL A 3 -35.81 35.04 66.69
C VAL A 3 -34.30 34.93 66.48
N LYS A 4 -33.72 33.84 66.96
CA LYS A 4 -32.32 33.44 66.71
C LYS A 4 -32.23 32.86 65.30
N LEU A 5 -31.53 33.51 64.38
CA LEU A 5 -31.19 32.95 63.08
C LEU A 5 -29.81 32.28 63.20
N LYS A 6 -29.79 30.95 63.29
CA LYS A 6 -28.57 30.13 63.10
C LYS A 6 -28.44 29.87 61.60
N LEU A 7 -27.45 30.47 60.93
CA LEU A 7 -27.07 30.08 59.58
C LEU A 7 -25.83 29.18 59.69
N GLY A 8 -26.01 27.90 59.37
CA GLY A 8 -24.95 26.91 59.35
C GLY A 8 -24.04 27.08 58.13
N ILE A 9 -22.73 26.99 58.35
CA ILE A 9 -21.72 26.95 57.31
C ILE A 9 -21.75 25.54 56.69
N ILE A 10 -22.14 25.44 55.42
CA ILE A 10 -22.01 24.20 54.64
C ILE A 10 -20.57 24.16 54.11
N LEU A 11 -19.75 23.28 54.70
CA LEU A 11 -18.41 22.97 54.22
C LEU A 11 -18.54 22.04 53.01
N VAL A 12 -18.37 22.57 51.79
CA VAL A 12 -18.30 21.74 50.57
C VAL A 12 -16.89 21.17 50.48
N THR A 13 -16.71 19.92 50.91
CA THR A 13 -15.48 19.15 50.68
C THR A 13 -15.40 18.76 49.21
N VAL A 14 -14.57 19.47 48.44
CA VAL A 14 -14.19 19.06 47.08
C VAL A 14 -13.27 17.84 47.20
N ALA A 15 -13.82 16.65 46.96
CA ALA A 15 -13.02 15.44 46.84
C ALA A 15 -12.19 15.53 45.55
N PHE A 16 -10.89 15.77 45.70
CA PHE A 16 -9.91 15.59 44.62
C PHE A 16 -9.83 14.08 44.31
N LEU A 17 -10.63 13.63 43.35
CA LEU A 17 -10.44 12.34 42.72
C LEU A 17 -9.11 12.42 41.94
N SER A 18 -8.05 11.83 42.50
CA SER A 18 -6.84 11.52 41.73
C SER A 18 -7.21 10.59 40.59
N PHE A 19 -7.39 11.16 39.40
CA PHE A 19 -7.43 10.39 38.16
C PHE A 19 -6.08 9.67 38.05
N LYS A 20 -6.09 8.36 38.26
CA LYS A 20 -4.96 7.49 38.02
C LYS A 20 -4.70 7.56 36.51
N SER A 21 -3.65 8.26 36.10
CA SER A 21 -3.28 8.41 34.69
C SER A 21 -3.08 7.01 34.10
N ILE A 22 -3.88 6.67 33.10
CA ILE A 22 -3.64 5.48 32.28
C ILE A 22 -2.26 5.69 31.63
N PRO A 23 -1.31 4.74 31.72
CA PRO A 23 -0.02 4.87 31.07
C PRO A 23 -0.24 5.12 29.57
N GLU A 24 0.42 6.14 29.02
CA GLU A 24 0.37 6.36 27.58
C GLU A 24 0.93 5.13 26.84
N PRO A 25 0.35 4.77 25.68
CA PRO A 25 0.84 3.63 24.92
C PRO A 25 2.29 3.88 24.47
N VAL A 26 3.12 2.85 24.52
CA VAL A 26 4.48 2.91 23.98
C VAL A 26 4.37 2.93 22.45
N LEU A 27 4.67 4.08 21.84
CA LEU A 27 4.57 4.27 20.38
C LEU A 27 5.83 3.87 19.63
N PHE A 28 6.97 3.90 20.31
CA PHE A 28 8.27 3.52 19.76
C PHE A 28 9.19 3.06 20.88
N SER A 29 9.93 2.00 20.60
CA SER A 29 11.02 1.52 21.45
C SER A 29 12.14 1.03 20.56
N VAL A 30 13.38 1.37 20.90
CA VAL A 30 14.55 0.80 20.22
C VAL A 30 14.63 -0.68 20.61
N PRO A 31 14.54 -1.63 19.67
CA PRO A 31 14.71 -3.05 19.96
C PRO A 31 16.05 -3.31 20.63
N ALA A 32 16.11 -4.24 21.58
CA ALA A 32 17.32 -4.45 22.38
C ALA A 32 18.55 -4.86 21.55
N ASN A 33 18.35 -5.50 20.40
CA ASN A 33 19.41 -5.85 19.47
C ASN A 33 19.73 -4.76 18.44
N PHE A 34 18.95 -3.68 18.32
CA PHE A 34 19.19 -2.67 17.28
C PHE A 34 20.13 -1.55 17.80
N PRO A 35 20.86 -0.87 16.90
CA PRO A 35 21.63 0.31 17.27
C PRO A 35 20.71 1.48 17.64
N LYS A 36 21.30 2.56 18.13
CA LYS A 36 20.59 3.84 18.30
C LYS A 36 20.02 4.31 16.94
N PRO A 37 18.76 4.77 16.87
CA PRO A 37 18.19 5.32 15.63
C PRO A 37 18.88 6.62 15.22
N ASN A 38 18.84 6.91 13.92
CA ASN A 38 19.33 8.14 13.30
C ASN A 38 18.31 9.27 13.40
N TYR A 39 17.01 8.95 13.47
CA TYR A 39 15.94 9.93 13.54
C TYR A 39 15.98 10.76 14.82
N ARG A 40 15.72 12.07 14.67
CA ARG A 40 15.73 13.06 15.76
C ARG A 40 14.33 13.22 16.36
N PHE A 41 13.99 12.33 17.29
CA PHE A 41 12.68 12.35 17.97
C PHE A 41 12.40 13.61 18.79
N ASP A 42 13.42 14.41 19.12
CA ASP A 42 13.26 15.72 19.76
C ASP A 42 12.66 16.79 18.82
N ALA A 43 12.90 16.67 17.50
CA ALA A 43 12.36 17.59 16.50
C ALA A 43 10.89 17.30 16.12
N ASN A 44 10.46 16.04 16.27
CA ASN A 44 9.11 15.56 16.01
C ASN A 44 8.78 14.38 16.95
N PRO A 45 8.42 14.68 18.21
CA PRO A 45 8.09 13.64 19.19
C PRO A 45 6.82 12.90 18.78
N LEU A 46 6.82 11.58 18.95
CA LEU A 46 5.64 10.76 18.69
C LEU A 46 4.57 11.05 19.74
N THR A 47 3.35 11.27 19.30
CA THR A 47 2.17 11.38 20.16
C THR A 47 1.08 10.44 19.67
N PRO A 48 0.21 9.89 20.53
CA PRO A 48 -0.83 8.98 20.06
C PRO A 48 -1.75 9.65 19.02
N ALA A 49 -2.06 10.94 19.22
CA ALA A 49 -2.88 11.72 18.29
C ALA A 49 -2.16 12.05 16.98
N GLY A 50 -0.86 12.33 17.00
CA GLY A 50 -0.06 12.56 15.81
C GLY A 50 0.16 11.30 14.97
N VAL A 51 0.38 10.15 15.62
CA VAL A 51 0.42 8.83 14.96
C VAL A 51 -0.92 8.51 14.31
N GLU A 52 -2.04 8.70 15.01
CA GLU A 52 -3.37 8.45 14.43
C GLU A 52 -3.66 9.37 13.25
N LEU A 53 -3.35 10.67 13.35
CA LEU A 53 -3.47 11.59 12.21
C LEU A 53 -2.59 11.15 11.04
N GLY A 54 -1.33 10.77 11.29
CA GLY A 54 -0.42 10.27 10.27
C GLY A 54 -0.92 9.01 9.58
N LYS A 55 -1.46 8.07 10.36
CA LYS A 55 -2.06 6.84 9.89
C LYS A 55 -3.29 7.10 9.02
N THR A 56 -4.19 7.97 9.47
CA THR A 56 -5.34 8.39 8.67
C THR A 56 -4.88 8.98 7.34
N LEU A 57 -3.92 9.91 7.34
CA LEU A 57 -3.37 10.52 6.13
C LEU A 57 -2.72 9.48 5.19
N PHE A 58 -1.97 8.52 5.74
CA PHE A 58 -1.26 7.51 4.95
C PHE A 58 -2.19 6.65 4.08
N TYR A 59 -3.38 6.33 4.59
CA TYR A 59 -4.38 5.55 3.87
C TYR A 59 -5.42 6.41 3.12
N ASP A 60 -5.34 7.73 3.21
CA ASP A 60 -6.34 8.61 2.60
C ASP A 60 -6.01 8.96 1.14
N ALA A 61 -6.82 8.46 0.22
CA ALA A 61 -6.68 8.75 -1.20
C ALA A 61 -6.92 10.23 -1.54
N LEU A 62 -7.54 11.02 -0.66
CA LEU A 62 -7.71 12.48 -0.81
C LEU A 62 -6.40 13.21 -1.13
N LEU A 63 -5.26 12.62 -0.77
CA LEU A 63 -3.94 13.17 -1.01
C LEU A 63 -3.48 13.09 -2.48
N SER A 64 -4.08 12.25 -3.33
CA SER A 64 -3.78 12.24 -4.77
C SER A 64 -4.63 13.24 -5.56
N SER A 65 -4.18 13.63 -6.75
CA SER A 65 -4.88 14.61 -7.60
C SER A 65 -6.31 14.21 -7.94
N ASP A 66 -6.55 12.94 -8.22
CA ASP A 66 -7.83 12.35 -8.60
C ASP A 66 -8.58 11.68 -7.43
N ASN A 67 -8.01 11.73 -6.23
CA ASN A 67 -8.50 11.10 -5.01
C ASN A 67 -8.62 9.56 -5.07
N THR A 68 -7.78 8.88 -5.86
CA THR A 68 -7.79 7.41 -6.02
C THR A 68 -6.61 6.67 -5.40
N ILE A 69 -5.48 7.36 -5.18
CA ILE A 69 -4.23 6.75 -4.70
C ILE A 69 -3.89 7.26 -3.30
N SER A 70 -3.64 6.35 -2.38
CA SER A 70 -3.07 6.64 -1.05
C SER A 70 -1.64 6.10 -0.97
N CYS A 71 -0.90 6.42 0.10
CA CYS A 71 0.38 5.75 0.35
C CYS A 71 0.16 4.23 0.53
N GLY A 72 -0.94 3.85 1.19
CA GLY A 72 -1.35 2.45 1.39
C GLY A 72 -1.67 1.67 0.10
N SER A 73 -1.96 2.35 -1.02
CA SER A 73 -2.17 1.71 -2.32
C SER A 73 -0.90 1.00 -2.82
N CYS A 74 0.26 1.62 -2.62
CA CYS A 74 1.57 1.09 -3.03
C CYS A 74 2.39 0.50 -1.87
N HIS A 75 2.04 0.84 -0.62
CA HIS A 75 2.71 0.38 0.59
C HIS A 75 1.72 -0.42 1.46
N GLN A 76 1.38 -1.61 0.99
CA GLN A 76 0.40 -2.50 1.60
C GLN A 76 1.00 -3.22 2.80
N GLN A 77 0.30 -3.17 3.93
CA GLN A 77 0.79 -3.76 5.19
C GLN A 77 1.14 -5.25 5.05
N SER A 78 0.27 -6.03 4.40
CA SER A 78 0.45 -7.47 4.19
C SER A 78 1.69 -7.82 3.34
N ALA A 79 2.20 -6.84 2.59
CA ALA A 79 3.38 -6.95 1.73
C ALA A 79 4.63 -6.30 2.36
N GLY A 80 4.67 -6.15 3.70
CA GLY A 80 5.78 -5.45 4.35
C GLY A 80 5.88 -3.97 3.96
N PHE A 81 4.73 -3.37 3.62
CA PHE A 81 4.62 -2.01 3.08
C PHE A 81 5.34 -1.84 1.73
N THR A 82 5.27 -2.85 0.87
CA THR A 82 5.47 -2.72 -0.59
C THR A 82 4.15 -2.99 -1.33
N GLN A 83 4.19 -3.20 -2.65
CA GLN A 83 3.03 -3.59 -3.44
C GLN A 83 3.22 -5.01 -3.96
N HIS A 84 2.50 -5.98 -3.37
CA HIS A 84 2.73 -7.39 -3.68
C HIS A 84 2.44 -7.71 -5.15
N GLY A 85 3.35 -8.47 -5.76
CA GLY A 85 3.21 -8.99 -7.13
C GLY A 85 3.23 -7.92 -8.24
N HIS A 86 3.63 -6.69 -7.92
CA HIS A 86 3.80 -5.62 -8.90
C HIS A 86 5.29 -5.31 -9.09
N MET A 87 5.77 -5.39 -10.32
CA MET A 87 7.16 -5.00 -10.65
C MET A 87 7.38 -3.52 -10.38
N LEU A 88 6.45 -2.70 -10.83
CA LEU A 88 6.39 -1.26 -10.66
C LEU A 88 5.01 -0.90 -10.11
N SER A 89 4.94 0.11 -9.26
CA SER A 89 3.68 0.61 -8.71
C SER A 89 2.88 1.41 -9.74
N HIS A 90 1.56 1.39 -9.57
CA HIS A 90 0.59 2.12 -10.37
C HIS A 90 0.12 3.36 -9.60
N GLY A 91 0.40 4.55 -10.14
CA GLY A 91 -0.08 5.82 -9.62
C GLY A 91 -1.38 6.29 -10.28
N VAL A 92 -1.66 7.58 -10.14
CA VAL A 92 -2.85 8.22 -10.70
C VAL A 92 -2.89 8.07 -12.23
N ASN A 93 -4.09 7.88 -12.77
CA ASN A 93 -4.29 7.55 -14.20
C ASN A 93 -3.49 6.31 -14.65
N ASP A 94 -3.23 5.37 -13.75
CA ASP A 94 -2.50 4.14 -14.00
C ASP A 94 -1.06 4.32 -14.51
N ARG A 95 -0.46 5.47 -14.21
CA ARG A 95 0.92 5.75 -14.61
C ARG A 95 1.86 4.85 -13.82
N LEU A 96 2.77 4.16 -14.52
CA LEU A 96 3.77 3.32 -13.88
C LEU A 96 4.88 4.17 -13.26
N SER A 97 5.19 3.87 -12.01
CA SER A 97 6.40 4.35 -11.33
C SER A 97 7.67 3.86 -12.05
N LYS A 98 8.78 4.55 -11.82
CA LYS A 98 10.09 4.18 -12.40
C LYS A 98 10.75 2.99 -11.69
N ARG A 99 10.37 2.74 -10.44
CA ARG A 99 11.03 1.78 -9.55
C ARG A 99 10.00 1.01 -8.72
N ASN A 100 10.36 -0.19 -8.31
CA ASN A 100 9.60 -0.99 -7.36
C ASN A 100 9.45 -0.25 -6.01
N ALA A 101 8.28 -0.32 -5.39
CA ALA A 101 8.03 0.31 -4.09
C ALA A 101 8.92 -0.30 -3.00
N MET A 102 9.77 0.53 -2.39
CA MET A 102 10.59 0.10 -1.26
C MET A 102 9.71 -0.20 -0.03
N PRO A 103 10.08 -1.17 0.79
CA PRO A 103 9.36 -1.44 2.03
C PRO A 103 9.47 -0.28 3.02
N LEU A 104 8.41 -0.04 3.78
CA LEU A 104 8.37 0.93 4.87
C LEU A 104 8.40 0.21 6.22
N PHE A 105 9.61 -0.15 6.66
CA PHE A 105 9.87 -0.58 8.03
C PHE A 105 11.24 -0.09 8.47
N ASN A 106 11.42 0.09 9.78
CA ASN A 106 12.69 0.46 10.39
C ASN A 106 13.28 1.77 9.84
N LEU A 107 12.42 2.72 9.44
CA LEU A 107 12.84 3.98 8.82
C LEU A 107 13.62 4.89 9.76
N ALA A 108 13.44 4.74 11.08
CA ALA A 108 14.16 5.51 12.10
C ALA A 108 15.69 5.33 12.07
N TRP A 109 16.19 4.26 11.45
CA TRP A 109 17.62 3.96 11.34
C TRP A 109 18.22 4.30 9.98
N SER A 110 17.42 4.84 9.07
CA SER A 110 17.87 5.29 7.76
C SER A 110 18.17 6.79 7.79
N ASP A 111 19.22 7.21 7.08
CA ASP A 111 19.62 8.62 6.90
C ASP A 111 19.26 9.17 5.50
N SER A 112 18.76 8.31 4.62
CA SER A 112 18.43 8.61 3.24
C SER A 112 17.26 7.74 2.78
N PHE A 113 16.37 8.24 1.92
CA PHE A 113 15.12 7.58 1.56
C PHE A 113 14.95 7.49 0.05
N GLY A 114 14.24 6.46 -0.39
CA GLY A 114 14.19 6.04 -1.80
C GLY A 114 15.40 5.23 -2.24
N TRP A 115 15.31 4.64 -3.43
CA TRP A 115 16.35 3.79 -4.01
C TRP A 115 17.64 4.54 -4.37
N ASP A 116 17.57 5.84 -4.63
CA ASP A 116 18.71 6.70 -4.97
C ASP A 116 19.16 7.60 -3.80
N GLY A 117 18.43 7.59 -2.68
CA GLY A 117 18.72 8.39 -1.51
C GLY A 117 18.48 9.88 -1.72
N GLY A 118 17.58 10.27 -2.63
CA GLY A 118 17.29 11.66 -2.96
C GLY A 118 16.80 12.51 -1.79
N VAL A 119 16.16 11.89 -0.80
CA VAL A 119 15.68 12.57 0.41
C VAL A 119 16.49 12.15 1.62
N SER A 120 16.98 13.10 2.42
CA SER A 120 17.83 12.84 3.61
C SER A 120 17.11 13.05 4.95
N ASP A 121 15.82 13.40 4.91
CA ASP A 121 15.01 13.65 6.09
C ASP A 121 13.64 12.99 5.91
N LEU A 122 13.26 12.12 6.86
CA LEU A 122 12.01 11.37 6.80
C LEU A 122 10.80 12.32 6.78
N ASP A 123 10.90 13.45 7.50
CA ASP A 123 9.83 14.45 7.55
C ASP A 123 9.55 15.05 6.16
N PHE A 124 10.51 15.00 5.22
CA PHE A 124 10.31 15.47 3.86
C PHE A 124 10.08 14.35 2.85
N PHE A 125 10.20 13.08 3.25
CA PHE A 125 10.15 11.94 2.32
C PHE A 125 8.84 11.89 1.55
N ALA A 126 7.70 12.11 2.22
CA ALA A 126 6.39 12.07 1.59
C ALA A 126 6.19 13.11 0.48
N VAL A 127 6.98 14.20 0.43
CA VAL A 127 6.88 15.18 -0.66
C VAL A 127 7.17 14.54 -2.02
N SER A 128 8.10 13.57 -2.07
CA SER A 128 8.46 12.87 -3.30
C SER A 128 7.26 12.15 -3.93
N PRO A 129 6.61 11.17 -3.27
CA PRO A 129 5.45 10.48 -3.85
C PRO A 129 4.24 11.41 -4.06
N LEU A 130 4.01 12.37 -3.15
CA LEU A 130 2.88 13.30 -3.25
C LEU A 130 2.92 14.14 -4.54
N THR A 131 4.12 14.58 -4.93
CA THR A 131 4.31 15.49 -6.07
C THR A 131 4.74 14.81 -7.36
N ASN A 132 5.06 13.51 -7.32
CA ASN A 132 5.51 12.78 -8.49
C ASN A 132 4.33 12.55 -9.46
N PRO A 133 4.46 12.97 -10.74
CA PRO A 133 3.39 12.86 -11.73
C PRO A 133 3.02 11.42 -12.10
N VAL A 134 3.83 10.41 -11.78
CA VAL A 134 3.48 9.00 -11.99
C VAL A 134 3.08 8.28 -10.70
N GLU A 135 2.95 9.01 -9.59
CA GLU A 135 2.51 8.49 -8.29
C GLU A 135 1.21 9.19 -7.88
N MET A 136 1.26 10.25 -7.06
CA MET A 136 0.05 10.94 -6.58
C MET A 136 -0.28 12.23 -7.36
N ASP A 137 0.66 12.75 -8.16
CA ASP A 137 0.53 13.90 -9.08
C ASP A 137 -0.17 15.13 -8.49
N GLU A 138 0.16 15.50 -7.25
CA GLU A 138 -0.55 16.54 -6.52
C GLU A 138 0.40 17.63 -6.01
N SER A 139 -0.14 18.84 -5.80
CA SER A 139 0.57 19.93 -5.16
C SER A 139 0.29 19.98 -3.66
N LEU A 140 1.31 20.27 -2.85
CA LEU A 140 1.14 20.47 -1.41
C LEU A 140 0.10 21.56 -1.10
N ALA A 141 0.05 22.63 -1.92
CA ALA A 141 -0.93 23.70 -1.75
C ALA A 141 -2.37 23.21 -1.88
N ASN A 142 -2.65 22.34 -2.88
CA ASN A 142 -3.98 21.80 -3.09
C ASN A 142 -4.33 20.70 -2.06
N ILE A 143 -3.36 19.88 -1.63
CA ILE A 143 -3.54 18.95 -0.50
C ILE A 143 -3.98 19.72 0.75
N LEU A 144 -3.24 20.76 1.14
CA LEU A 144 -3.60 21.54 2.31
C LEU A 144 -4.97 22.20 2.16
N LYS A 145 -5.36 22.62 0.96
CA LYS A 145 -6.71 23.11 0.68
C LYS A 145 -7.76 22.01 0.91
N LYS A 146 -7.58 20.82 0.31
CA LYS A 146 -8.47 19.65 0.48
C LYS A 146 -8.64 19.30 1.96
N LEU A 147 -7.53 19.19 2.70
CA LEU A 147 -7.53 18.88 4.13
C LEU A 147 -8.26 19.95 4.96
N ARG A 148 -8.05 21.24 4.68
CA ARG A 148 -8.74 22.35 5.38
C ARG A 148 -10.24 22.39 5.10
N THR A 149 -10.68 21.96 3.91
CA THR A 149 -12.10 21.91 3.55
C THR A 149 -12.80 20.64 4.05
N SER A 150 -12.05 19.60 4.39
CA SER A 150 -12.60 18.36 4.93
C SER A 150 -13.20 18.58 6.32
N PRO A 151 -14.39 18.02 6.63
CA PRO A 151 -14.95 18.08 7.98
C PRO A 151 -14.13 17.27 9.00
N LEU A 152 -13.30 16.32 8.56
CA LEU A 152 -12.55 15.41 9.42
C LEU A 152 -11.26 16.05 9.97
N TYR A 153 -10.43 16.61 9.08
CA TYR A 153 -9.04 16.92 9.38
C TYR A 153 -8.80 18.06 10.38
N PRO A 154 -9.55 19.18 10.37
CA PRO A 154 -9.36 20.24 11.36
C PRO A 154 -9.44 19.73 12.81
N GLY A 155 -10.34 18.77 13.07
CA GLY A 155 -10.45 18.11 14.38
C GLY A 155 -9.28 17.18 14.71
N LEU A 156 -8.76 16.44 13.72
CA LEU A 156 -7.58 15.59 13.91
C LEU A 156 -6.31 16.43 14.20
N PHE A 157 -6.09 17.51 13.45
CA PHE A 157 -4.97 18.43 13.68
C PHE A 157 -5.08 19.12 15.05
N GLN A 158 -6.28 19.51 15.47
CA GLN A 158 -6.51 20.05 16.81
C GLN A 158 -6.10 19.06 17.91
N ARG A 159 -6.37 17.76 17.72
CA ARG A 159 -5.96 16.71 18.68
C ARG A 159 -4.45 16.46 18.65
N ALA A 160 -3.84 16.42 17.46
CA ALA A 160 -2.43 16.10 17.29
C ALA A 160 -1.50 17.25 17.69
N PHE A 161 -1.87 18.50 17.38
CA PHE A 161 -0.99 19.67 17.49
C PHE A 161 -1.56 20.79 18.36
N GLY A 162 -2.69 20.58 19.02
CA GLY A 162 -3.35 21.60 19.85
C GLY A 162 -3.93 22.77 19.05
N SER A 163 -3.99 22.67 17.73
CA SER A 163 -4.49 23.71 16.82
C SER A 163 -5.12 23.09 15.58
N ASN A 164 -6.26 23.62 15.15
CA ASN A 164 -6.94 23.25 13.90
C ASN A 164 -6.25 23.82 12.64
N GLU A 165 -5.17 24.59 12.79
CA GLU A 165 -4.39 25.10 11.67
C GLU A 165 -3.62 23.95 11.00
N ILE A 166 -3.96 23.69 9.75
CA ILE A 166 -3.32 22.71 8.88
C ILE A 166 -2.29 23.41 7.99
N ASN A 167 -1.01 23.07 8.15
CA ASN A 167 0.10 23.60 7.34
C ASN A 167 1.07 22.46 6.95
N THR A 168 2.01 22.75 6.04
CA THR A 168 2.93 21.75 5.49
C THR A 168 3.72 21.01 6.57
N GLU A 169 4.24 21.73 7.57
CA GLU A 169 5.06 21.15 8.64
C GLU A 169 4.26 20.12 9.45
N LYS A 170 3.09 20.50 9.98
CA LYS A 170 2.25 19.61 10.78
C LYS A 170 1.78 18.40 9.98
N PHE A 171 1.42 18.61 8.71
CA PHE A 171 0.99 17.55 7.80
C PHE A 171 2.10 16.49 7.60
N LEU A 172 3.29 16.95 7.23
CA LEU A 172 4.44 16.07 6.98
C LEU A 172 4.96 15.38 8.25
N LYS A 173 4.98 16.10 9.37
CA LYS A 173 5.35 15.53 10.68
C LYS A 173 4.39 14.44 11.12
N ALA A 174 3.08 14.60 10.90
CA ALA A 174 2.10 13.57 11.25
C ALA A 174 2.34 12.27 10.47
N LEU A 175 2.52 12.35 9.14
CA LEU A 175 2.88 11.19 8.31
C LEU A 175 4.12 10.47 8.84
N SER A 176 5.16 11.24 9.20
CA SER A 176 6.41 10.68 9.73
C SER A 176 6.23 10.04 11.10
N GLN A 177 5.40 10.62 11.97
CA GLN A 177 5.09 10.00 13.26
C GLN A 177 4.51 8.59 13.07
N PHE A 178 3.59 8.39 12.11
CA PHE A 178 3.07 7.06 11.80
C PHE A 178 4.14 6.13 11.22
N MET A 179 4.86 6.58 10.19
CA MET A 179 5.91 5.77 9.55
C MET A 179 7.03 5.34 10.52
N LEU A 180 7.33 6.14 11.55
CA LEU A 180 8.31 5.79 12.59
C LEU A 180 7.84 4.67 13.52
N THR A 181 6.53 4.44 13.63
CA THR A 181 5.99 3.32 14.43
C THR A 181 6.16 1.96 13.74
N MET A 182 6.42 1.94 12.43
CA MET A 182 6.59 0.73 11.63
C MET A 182 7.97 0.08 11.90
N VAL A 183 8.12 -0.54 13.06
CA VAL A 183 9.35 -1.25 13.48
C VAL A 183 9.14 -2.76 13.32
N SER A 184 9.96 -3.38 12.48
CA SER A 184 10.04 -4.83 12.31
C SER A 184 11.28 -5.35 13.00
N ALA A 185 11.09 -6.03 14.13
CA ALA A 185 12.14 -6.49 15.04
C ALA A 185 11.72 -7.69 15.89
N ASN A 186 10.68 -8.43 15.47
CA ASN A 186 10.18 -9.62 16.15
C ASN A 186 10.27 -10.89 15.29
N SER A 187 11.21 -10.92 14.34
CA SER A 187 11.46 -12.11 13.52
C SER A 187 12.06 -13.27 14.35
N LYS A 188 12.07 -14.48 13.77
CA LYS A 188 12.75 -15.64 14.38
C LYS A 188 14.21 -15.34 14.72
N TYR A 189 14.92 -14.62 13.84
CA TYR A 189 16.29 -14.20 14.06
C TYR A 189 16.42 -13.25 15.24
N ASP A 190 15.49 -12.31 15.39
CA ASP A 190 15.50 -11.34 16.48
C ASP A 190 15.37 -12.04 17.85
N HIS A 191 14.45 -13.00 17.97
CA HIS A 191 14.34 -13.84 19.17
C HIS A 191 15.61 -14.65 19.44
N TYR A 192 16.25 -15.16 18.38
CA TYR A 192 17.50 -15.91 18.49
C TYR A 192 18.65 -15.03 19.03
N VAL A 193 18.88 -13.84 18.47
CA VAL A 193 19.99 -12.95 18.90
C VAL A 193 19.76 -12.35 20.29
N ARG A 194 18.50 -12.15 20.70
CA ARG A 194 18.15 -11.73 22.05
C ARG A 194 18.12 -12.86 23.07
N ASN A 195 18.37 -14.11 22.65
CA ASN A 195 18.33 -15.31 23.50
C ASN A 195 16.95 -15.56 24.16
N GLU A 196 15.87 -15.30 23.43
CA GLU A 196 14.47 -15.41 23.91
C GLU A 196 13.90 -16.83 23.80
N GLY A 197 14.77 -17.85 23.89
CA GLY A 197 14.38 -19.26 23.86
C GLY A 197 14.16 -19.87 22.46
N VAL A 198 14.18 -19.05 21.39
CA VAL A 198 14.14 -19.51 19.99
C VAL A 198 15.53 -19.92 19.53
N LYS A 199 15.62 -21.05 18.80
CA LYS A 199 16.86 -21.55 18.21
C LYS A 199 16.75 -21.62 16.69
N LEU A 200 17.84 -21.27 16.01
CA LEU A 200 18.01 -21.59 14.61
C LEU A 200 18.39 -23.07 14.45
N ASN A 201 17.85 -23.73 13.43
CA ASN A 201 18.22 -25.10 13.08
C ASN A 201 19.58 -25.14 12.37
N THR A 202 20.10 -26.34 12.10
CA THR A 202 21.42 -26.52 11.48
C THR A 202 21.54 -25.81 10.12
N ILE A 203 20.52 -25.89 9.27
CA ILE A 203 20.54 -25.28 7.92
C ILE A 203 20.53 -23.76 8.04
N GLU A 204 19.73 -23.20 8.95
CA GLU A 204 19.66 -21.76 9.22
C GLU A 204 20.98 -21.22 9.80
N LEU A 205 21.65 -21.99 10.68
CA LEU A 205 22.96 -21.63 11.25
C LEU A 205 24.07 -21.66 10.20
N GLU A 206 24.09 -22.68 9.34
CA GLU A 206 25.01 -22.75 8.20
C GLU A 206 24.73 -21.60 7.21
N GLY A 207 23.46 -21.30 6.97
CA GLY A 207 23.02 -20.14 6.17
C GLY A 207 23.47 -18.81 6.74
N LEU A 208 23.35 -18.60 8.05
CA LEU A 208 23.86 -17.41 8.74
C LEU A 208 25.37 -17.28 8.59
N ALA A 209 26.12 -18.39 8.71
CA ALA A 209 27.57 -18.38 8.54
C ALA A 209 27.97 -17.99 7.11
N LEU A 210 27.31 -18.59 6.11
CA LEU A 210 27.50 -18.25 4.69
C LEU A 210 27.13 -16.80 4.40
N PHE A 211 26.00 -16.32 4.94
CA PHE A 211 25.56 -14.93 4.81
C PHE A 211 26.60 -13.96 5.37
N LYS A 212 27.09 -14.20 6.59
CA LYS A 212 28.14 -13.39 7.22
C LYS A 212 29.43 -13.35 6.38
N GLN A 213 29.79 -14.47 5.76
CA GLN A 213 30.98 -14.56 4.92
C GLN A 213 30.81 -13.84 3.56
N LYS A 214 29.64 -13.95 2.93
CA LYS A 214 29.46 -13.61 1.51
C LYS A 214 28.62 -12.35 1.26
N CYS A 215 27.75 -11.96 2.18
CA CYS A 215 26.74 -10.91 1.96
C CYS A 215 26.88 -9.72 2.92
N ALA A 216 27.39 -9.96 4.12
CA ALA A 216 27.42 -8.97 5.20
C ALA A 216 28.39 -7.79 4.97
N SER A 217 29.18 -7.78 3.90
CA SER A 217 29.99 -6.62 3.51
C SER A 217 29.13 -5.44 3.03
N CYS A 218 27.89 -5.71 2.60
CA CYS A 218 26.92 -4.70 2.20
C CYS A 218 25.67 -4.80 3.08
N HIS A 219 25.20 -6.03 3.35
CA HIS A 219 24.03 -6.28 4.19
C HIS A 219 24.44 -6.54 5.65
N SER A 220 24.99 -5.51 6.27
CA SER A 220 25.64 -5.61 7.58
C SER A 220 24.70 -5.32 8.76
N GLY A 221 25.17 -5.66 9.96
CA GLY A 221 24.49 -5.35 11.22
C GLY A 221 23.10 -5.97 11.35
N GLU A 222 22.33 -5.41 12.28
CA GLU A 222 21.04 -5.95 12.72
C GLU A 222 19.90 -5.53 11.79
N LEU A 223 20.11 -4.52 10.96
CA LEU A 223 19.18 -4.09 9.92
C LEU A 223 19.47 -4.77 8.57
N PHE A 224 20.51 -5.60 8.49
CA PHE A 224 20.91 -6.30 7.26
C PHE A 224 21.12 -5.34 6.08
N SER A 225 21.69 -4.17 6.38
CA SER A 225 22.03 -3.13 5.43
C SER A 225 23.07 -2.19 6.06
N ASP A 226 24.06 -1.78 5.27
CA ASP A 226 24.97 -0.67 5.59
C ASP A 226 24.43 0.69 5.09
N PHE A 227 23.25 0.70 4.45
CA PHE A 227 22.58 1.85 3.82
C PHE A 227 23.42 2.60 2.79
N SER A 228 24.55 2.03 2.35
CA SER A 228 25.39 2.60 1.31
C SER A 228 24.72 2.51 -0.06
N PHE A 229 25.35 3.14 -1.06
CA PHE A 229 24.89 3.10 -2.45
C PHE A 229 25.90 2.32 -3.28
N ARG A 230 25.42 1.31 -4.01
CA ARG A 230 26.28 0.36 -4.73
C ARG A 230 25.68 -0.01 -6.07
N ASN A 231 26.55 -0.35 -7.01
CA ASN A 231 26.18 -0.95 -8.28
C ASN A 231 26.38 -2.45 -8.16
N ASN A 232 25.28 -3.21 -8.21
CA ASN A 232 25.32 -4.67 -8.05
C ASN A 232 25.48 -5.44 -9.38
N GLY A 233 25.83 -4.74 -10.47
CA GLY A 233 26.07 -5.31 -11.80
C GLY A 233 24.82 -5.79 -12.52
N LEU A 234 23.64 -5.27 -12.17
CA LEU A 234 22.43 -5.51 -12.97
C LEU A 234 22.61 -4.97 -14.39
N SER A 235 22.02 -5.67 -15.36
CA SER A 235 21.90 -5.15 -16.72
C SER A 235 21.07 -3.86 -16.73
N ILE A 236 21.59 -2.82 -17.39
CA ILE A 236 20.97 -1.49 -17.39
C ILE A 236 19.67 -1.54 -18.20
N ARG A 237 18.57 -1.12 -17.57
CA ARG A 237 17.25 -0.93 -18.20
C ARG A 237 16.82 0.53 -18.05
N ASP A 238 16.03 1.01 -19.01
CA ASP A 238 15.24 2.26 -18.91
C ASP A 238 16.00 3.55 -18.56
N ASN A 239 17.32 3.57 -18.77
CA ASN A 239 18.21 4.70 -18.50
C ASN A 239 18.10 5.27 -17.06
N ASP A 240 17.69 4.44 -16.09
CA ASP A 240 17.73 4.81 -14.67
C ASP A 240 19.17 4.84 -14.19
N LYS A 241 19.72 6.03 -13.96
CA LYS A 241 21.12 6.20 -13.52
C LYS A 241 21.25 6.15 -11.99
N GLY A 242 20.17 5.83 -11.27
CA GLY A 242 20.18 5.68 -9.82
C GLY A 242 20.61 6.97 -9.14
N ARG A 243 21.54 6.85 -8.18
CA ARG A 243 22.06 7.94 -7.37
C ARG A 243 22.64 9.11 -8.18
N PHE A 244 23.19 8.86 -9.37
CA PHE A 244 23.69 9.92 -10.25
C PHE A 244 22.63 10.99 -10.55
N GLU A 245 21.34 10.61 -10.65
CA GLU A 245 20.27 11.56 -10.95
C GLU A 245 20.10 12.61 -9.85
N ILE A 246 20.52 12.28 -8.62
CA ILE A 246 20.44 13.15 -7.44
C ILE A 246 21.66 14.08 -7.34
N ASN A 247 22.87 13.57 -7.56
CA ASN A 247 24.11 14.31 -7.24
C ASN A 247 24.99 14.66 -8.44
N GLN A 248 24.66 14.16 -9.64
CA GLN A 248 25.43 14.36 -10.88
C GLN A 248 26.91 13.93 -10.79
N ASN A 249 27.25 13.04 -9.84
CA ASN A 249 28.60 12.51 -9.69
C ASN A 249 28.78 11.27 -10.56
N ASP A 250 29.64 11.33 -11.57
CA ASP A 250 29.86 10.22 -12.52
C ASP A 250 30.21 8.88 -11.86
N THR A 251 30.85 8.90 -10.69
CA THR A 251 31.18 7.65 -9.98
C THR A 251 29.96 6.98 -9.35
N ASP A 252 28.80 7.64 -9.31
CA ASP A 252 27.56 7.15 -8.70
C ASP A 252 26.52 6.70 -9.73
N GLN A 253 26.90 6.60 -11.00
CA GLN A 253 26.03 6.04 -12.03
C GLN A 253 25.64 4.60 -11.72
N PHE A 254 24.34 4.34 -11.78
CA PHE A 254 23.71 3.04 -11.53
C PHE A 254 23.94 2.49 -10.12
N LYS A 255 24.29 3.37 -9.17
CA LYS A 255 24.30 3.00 -7.75
C LYS A 255 22.91 3.17 -7.17
N PHE A 256 22.48 2.16 -6.42
CA PHE A 256 21.25 2.19 -5.66
C PHE A 256 21.56 1.87 -4.20
N LYS A 257 20.69 2.35 -3.32
CA LYS A 257 20.75 2.08 -1.89
C LYS A 257 20.72 0.57 -1.65
N VAL A 258 21.58 0.09 -0.76
CA VAL A 258 21.54 -1.29 -0.26
C VAL A 258 20.30 -1.43 0.64
N PRO A 259 19.25 -2.17 0.25
CA PRO A 259 18.05 -2.31 1.07
C PRO A 259 18.30 -3.22 2.28
N SER A 260 17.45 -3.10 3.30
CA SER A 260 17.38 -4.11 4.36
C SER A 260 16.88 -5.43 3.79
N LEU A 261 17.38 -6.55 4.32
CA LEU A 261 16.94 -7.90 3.97
C LEU A 261 15.90 -8.48 4.93
N ARG A 262 15.30 -7.65 5.78
CA ARG A 262 14.16 -8.06 6.63
C ARG A 262 12.91 -8.21 5.77
N ASN A 263 12.03 -9.14 6.14
CA ASN A 263 10.71 -9.33 5.52
C ASN A 263 10.70 -9.70 4.02
N LEU A 264 11.78 -10.30 3.48
CA LEU A 264 11.90 -10.58 2.05
C LEU A 264 10.78 -11.45 1.49
N ILE A 265 10.19 -12.36 2.27
CA ILE A 265 9.09 -13.19 1.76
C ILE A 265 7.84 -12.37 1.42
N TYR A 266 7.68 -11.20 2.07
CA TYR A 266 6.52 -10.33 1.88
C TYR A 266 6.76 -9.26 0.81
N THR A 267 8.02 -8.94 0.51
CA THR A 267 8.40 -7.78 -0.32
C THR A 267 8.84 -8.16 -1.74
N ALA A 268 8.42 -9.32 -2.25
CA ALA A 268 8.64 -9.66 -3.66
C ALA A 268 7.76 -8.79 -4.59
N PRO A 269 8.21 -8.44 -5.80
CA PRO A 269 9.48 -8.82 -6.43
C PRO A 269 10.69 -7.96 -5.99
N TYR A 270 11.90 -8.35 -6.39
CA TYR A 270 13.17 -7.81 -5.90
C TYR A 270 13.90 -6.94 -6.93
N MET A 271 14.88 -6.16 -6.41
CA MET A 271 15.65 -5.12 -7.10
C MET A 271 14.88 -3.81 -7.27
N HIS A 272 15.59 -2.74 -7.63
CA HIS A 272 14.98 -1.41 -7.82
C HIS A 272 13.92 -1.37 -8.92
N ASP A 273 13.95 -2.30 -9.86
CA ASP A 273 13.01 -2.39 -10.96
C ASP A 273 12.15 -3.67 -10.90
N GLY A 274 12.13 -4.38 -9.76
CA GLY A 274 11.26 -5.54 -9.54
C GLY A 274 11.49 -6.71 -10.49
N ARG A 275 12.64 -6.80 -11.15
CA ARG A 275 12.86 -7.77 -12.25
C ARG A 275 12.96 -9.23 -11.81
N PHE A 276 13.17 -9.51 -10.52
CA PHE A 276 13.33 -10.86 -9.99
C PHE A 276 12.16 -11.22 -9.09
N SER A 277 11.50 -12.34 -9.37
CA SER A 277 10.34 -12.81 -8.61
C SER A 277 10.73 -13.66 -7.41
N THR A 278 11.94 -14.23 -7.40
CA THR A 278 12.39 -15.17 -6.35
C THR A 278 13.77 -14.83 -5.80
N LEU A 279 14.06 -15.27 -4.58
CA LEU A 279 15.40 -15.13 -3.99
C LEU A 279 16.43 -15.98 -4.72
N GLU A 280 16.02 -17.09 -5.32
CA GLU A 280 16.86 -17.91 -6.19
C GLU A 280 17.36 -17.11 -7.40
N GLU A 281 16.49 -16.33 -8.06
CA GLU A 281 16.88 -15.45 -9.17
C GLU A 281 17.85 -14.36 -8.71
N VAL A 282 17.63 -13.79 -7.51
CA VAL A 282 18.55 -12.84 -6.89
C VAL A 282 19.93 -13.46 -6.65
N LEU A 283 19.99 -14.66 -6.09
CA LEU A 283 21.25 -15.34 -5.83
C LEU A 283 21.92 -15.87 -7.10
N ASP A 284 21.16 -16.22 -8.13
CA ASP A 284 21.67 -16.51 -9.47
C ASP A 284 22.34 -15.28 -10.08
N HIS A 285 21.73 -14.10 -9.91
CA HIS A 285 22.33 -12.84 -10.35
C HIS A 285 23.71 -12.63 -9.74
N TYR A 286 23.80 -12.65 -8.41
CA TYR A 286 25.07 -12.49 -7.71
C TYR A 286 26.07 -13.61 -8.03
N ALA A 287 25.60 -14.83 -8.31
CA ALA A 287 26.48 -15.95 -8.61
C ALA A 287 27.13 -15.89 -9.99
N THR A 288 26.35 -15.58 -11.03
CA THR A 288 26.80 -15.77 -12.42
C THR A 288 26.35 -14.70 -13.42
N LYS A 289 25.44 -13.78 -13.05
CA LYS A 289 24.87 -12.79 -13.99
C LYS A 289 25.25 -11.33 -13.70
N VAL A 290 26.14 -11.09 -12.73
CA VAL A 290 26.75 -9.77 -12.53
C VAL A 290 27.44 -9.34 -13.83
N GLU A 291 27.12 -8.14 -14.33
CA GLU A 291 27.75 -7.56 -15.50
C GLU A 291 28.95 -6.70 -15.12
N LYS A 292 30.05 -6.87 -15.85
CA LYS A 292 31.24 -6.03 -15.68
C LYS A 292 31.04 -4.69 -16.38
N THR A 293 30.85 -3.64 -15.60
CA THR A 293 30.76 -2.24 -16.07
C THR A 293 31.84 -1.39 -15.39
N PRO A 294 32.15 -0.18 -15.91
CA PRO A 294 33.06 0.76 -15.24
C PRO A 294 32.60 1.20 -13.84
N PHE A 295 31.32 1.03 -13.52
CA PHE A 295 30.69 1.49 -12.28
C PHE A 295 30.43 0.36 -11.28
N LEU A 296 30.72 -0.89 -11.66
CA LEU A 296 30.50 -2.07 -10.83
C LEU A 296 31.21 -1.94 -9.48
N ASP A 297 30.53 -2.31 -8.40
CA ASP A 297 31.15 -2.35 -7.07
C ASP A 297 32.36 -3.32 -7.08
N PRO A 298 33.57 -2.87 -6.67
CA PRO A 298 34.77 -3.70 -6.66
C PRO A 298 34.62 -5.00 -5.83
N LEU A 299 33.71 -5.04 -4.86
CA LEU A 299 33.44 -6.25 -4.09
C LEU A 299 32.87 -7.40 -4.93
N LEU A 300 32.26 -7.09 -6.09
CA LEU A 300 31.72 -8.06 -7.03
C LEU A 300 32.69 -8.41 -8.17
N HIS A 301 33.92 -7.91 -8.12
CA HIS A 301 34.97 -8.25 -9.07
C HIS A 301 36.32 -8.39 -8.35
N LYS A 302 36.52 -9.55 -7.70
CA LYS A 302 37.72 -9.85 -6.91
C LYS A 302 38.56 -10.91 -7.60
N ASP A 303 39.87 -10.70 -7.63
CA ASP A 303 40.86 -11.67 -8.17
C ASP A 303 40.53 -12.17 -9.59
N GLY A 304 39.92 -11.32 -10.42
CA GLY A 304 39.50 -11.64 -11.79
C GLY A 304 38.19 -12.45 -11.88
N GLN A 305 37.58 -12.81 -10.75
CA GLN A 305 36.27 -13.46 -10.70
C GLN A 305 35.16 -12.41 -10.56
N LEU A 306 34.12 -12.56 -11.37
CA LEU A 306 32.92 -11.73 -11.35
C LEU A 306 31.84 -12.40 -10.51
N GLY A 307 31.14 -11.61 -9.68
CA GLY A 307 30.10 -12.09 -8.77
C GLY A 307 30.63 -12.74 -7.49
N ILE A 308 29.76 -13.51 -6.85
CA ILE A 308 29.99 -14.19 -5.57
C ILE A 308 29.87 -15.69 -5.81
N SER A 309 30.93 -16.46 -5.55
CA SER A 309 30.87 -17.92 -5.72
C SER A 309 29.82 -18.52 -4.77
N LEU A 310 28.78 -19.14 -5.33
CA LEU A 310 27.66 -19.74 -4.61
C LEU A 310 27.30 -21.09 -5.22
N SER A 311 27.40 -22.16 -4.43
CA SER A 311 26.87 -23.48 -4.81
C SER A 311 25.33 -23.52 -4.71
N ALA A 312 24.67 -24.53 -5.28
CA ALA A 312 23.22 -24.70 -5.10
C ALA A 312 22.84 -24.90 -3.62
N ASP A 313 23.69 -25.61 -2.87
CA ASP A 313 23.53 -25.83 -1.43
C ASP A 313 23.73 -24.52 -0.64
N ASP A 314 24.71 -23.69 -1.01
CA ASP A 314 24.93 -22.36 -0.41
C ASP A 314 23.67 -21.52 -0.54
N LYS A 315 23.04 -21.50 -1.73
CA LYS A 315 21.84 -20.71 -2.01
C LYS A 315 20.68 -21.15 -1.12
N GLN A 316 20.43 -22.45 -1.02
CA GLN A 316 19.35 -22.98 -0.17
C GLN A 316 19.56 -22.62 1.30
N LYS A 317 20.79 -22.75 1.81
CA LYS A 317 21.13 -22.39 3.19
C LYS A 317 20.97 -20.90 3.45
N ILE A 318 21.47 -20.05 2.56
CA ILE A 318 21.30 -18.59 2.66
C ILE A 318 19.80 -18.23 2.65
N ILE A 319 19.00 -18.80 1.75
CA ILE A 319 17.55 -18.56 1.71
C ILE A 319 16.87 -19.03 3.01
N ALA A 320 17.25 -20.20 3.53
CA ALA A 320 16.73 -20.69 4.81
C ALA A 320 17.03 -19.70 5.95
N PHE A 321 18.23 -19.11 5.96
CA PHE A 321 18.57 -18.04 6.90
C PHE A 321 17.78 -16.76 6.66
N LEU A 322 17.64 -16.28 5.42
CA LEU A 322 16.91 -15.05 5.10
C LEU A 322 15.44 -15.13 5.54
N LYS A 323 14.82 -16.31 5.45
CA LYS A 323 13.46 -16.55 5.96
C LYS A 323 13.32 -16.40 7.48
N THR A 324 14.43 -16.43 8.22
CA THR A 324 14.42 -16.17 9.66
C THR A 324 14.29 -14.68 9.98
N LEU A 325 14.46 -13.80 8.98
CA LEU A 325 14.37 -12.34 9.07
C LEU A 325 12.95 -11.80 8.79
N ASP A 326 12.01 -12.70 8.49
CA ASP A 326 10.61 -12.37 8.24
C ASP A 326 9.86 -12.21 9.58
N ASP A 327 9.17 -11.09 9.74
CA ASP A 327 8.43 -10.71 10.93
C ASP A 327 6.92 -10.77 10.64
N GLU A 328 6.33 -11.92 10.95
CA GLU A 328 4.92 -12.18 10.72
C GLU A 328 4.01 -11.28 11.58
N ASP A 329 4.48 -10.91 12.78
CA ASP A 329 3.75 -10.00 13.66
C ASP A 329 3.67 -8.61 13.07
N PHE A 330 4.76 -8.11 12.46
CA PHE A 330 4.79 -6.81 11.79
C PHE A 330 3.73 -6.69 10.69
N VAL A 331 3.68 -7.65 9.75
CA VAL A 331 2.74 -7.61 8.62
C VAL A 331 1.28 -7.88 9.01
N LYS A 332 1.03 -8.34 10.24
CA LYS A 332 -0.33 -8.58 10.79
C LYS A 332 -0.72 -7.61 11.91
N ASN A 333 0.14 -6.66 12.26
CA ASN A 333 -0.08 -5.79 13.40
C ASN A 333 -1.23 -4.80 13.13
N SER A 334 -2.38 -5.02 13.76
CA SER A 334 -3.57 -4.15 13.65
C SER A 334 -3.34 -2.67 14.01
N THR A 335 -2.26 -2.33 14.72
CA THR A 335 -1.92 -0.92 14.96
C THR A 335 -1.53 -0.19 13.67
N PHE A 336 -1.04 -0.90 12.64
CA PHE A 336 -0.70 -0.32 11.36
C PHE A 336 -1.82 -0.40 10.32
N SER A 337 -2.81 -1.27 10.49
CA SER A 337 -3.90 -1.46 9.52
C SER A 337 -4.73 -0.19 9.36
N GLU A 338 -5.30 0.06 8.19
CA GLU A 338 -6.13 1.23 7.86
C GLU A 338 -7.01 1.73 9.03
N SER A 339 -6.99 3.06 9.26
CA SER A 339 -7.78 3.68 10.33
C SER A 339 -9.27 3.58 10.03
N THR A 340 -10.09 3.40 11.07
CA THR A 340 -11.54 3.54 10.96
C THR A 340 -11.97 4.99 10.73
N LEU A 341 -11.07 5.95 10.97
CA LEU A 341 -11.26 7.36 10.67
C LEU A 341 -10.91 7.59 9.20
N VAL A 342 -11.88 7.35 8.33
CA VAL A 342 -11.76 7.64 6.90
C VAL A 342 -12.28 9.05 6.67
N SER A 343 -11.57 9.87 5.89
CA SER A 343 -12.23 11.07 5.38
C SER A 343 -13.43 10.59 4.57
N GLU A 344 -14.57 11.25 4.71
CA GLU A 344 -15.60 11.13 3.69
C GLU A 344 -15.03 11.78 2.42
N ILE A 345 -14.06 11.11 1.78
CA ILE A 345 -13.97 11.16 0.33
C ILE A 345 -15.35 10.66 -0.04
N PRO A 346 -16.20 11.44 -0.72
CA PRO A 346 -17.29 10.81 -1.41
C PRO A 346 -16.60 9.80 -2.31
N ARG A 347 -16.67 8.49 -1.99
CA ARG A 347 -16.33 7.41 -2.94
C ARG A 347 -16.87 7.93 -4.23
N LYS A 348 -15.96 8.21 -5.16
CA LYS A 348 -16.17 8.97 -6.39
C LYS A 348 -17.64 8.85 -6.73
N ASN A 349 -18.45 9.90 -6.48
CA ASN A 349 -19.90 9.74 -6.46
C ASN A 349 -20.28 9.21 -7.83
N ILE A 350 -20.45 7.89 -7.94
CA ILE A 350 -20.42 7.23 -9.24
C ILE A 350 -21.67 7.67 -10.02
N ASP A 351 -22.71 8.05 -9.27
CA ASP A 351 -23.93 8.69 -9.74
C ASP A 351 -23.68 10.09 -10.34
N ALA A 352 -22.67 10.82 -9.88
CA ALA A 352 -22.27 12.11 -10.47
C ALA A 352 -21.60 11.95 -11.84
N GLU A 353 -21.11 10.76 -12.17
CA GLU A 353 -20.56 10.45 -13.50
C GLU A 353 -21.61 9.97 -14.48
N LEU A 354 -22.78 9.55 -13.99
CA LEU A 354 -23.83 9.01 -14.83
C LEU A 354 -24.35 10.07 -15.81
N LYS A 355 -24.48 9.64 -17.06
CA LYS A 355 -25.15 10.39 -18.11
C LYS A 355 -26.49 9.76 -18.43
N ASN A 356 -27.32 10.46 -19.18
CA ASN A 356 -28.65 9.98 -19.56
C ASN A 356 -28.72 9.77 -21.07
N PHE A 357 -28.02 8.76 -21.57
CA PHE A 357 -27.99 8.44 -23.00
C PHE A 357 -29.13 7.50 -23.38
N LYS A 358 -29.63 7.67 -24.61
CA LYS A 358 -30.59 6.75 -25.23
C LYS A 358 -29.85 5.93 -26.27
N LEU A 359 -30.03 4.61 -26.22
CA LEU A 359 -29.54 3.73 -27.28
C LEU A 359 -30.57 3.70 -28.41
N ALA A 360 -30.17 4.16 -29.60
CA ALA A 360 -31.00 4.09 -30.80
C ALA A 360 -31.02 2.69 -31.42
N ASP A 361 -29.97 1.90 -31.22
CA ASP A 361 -29.79 0.57 -31.82
C ASP A 361 -29.99 -0.57 -30.80
N ILE A 362 -30.83 -1.54 -31.18
CA ILE A 362 -31.14 -2.72 -30.36
C ILE A 362 -29.93 -3.66 -30.22
N SER A 363 -29.06 -3.71 -31.24
CA SER A 363 -27.89 -4.60 -31.26
C SER A 363 -26.87 -4.18 -30.20
N THR A 364 -26.64 -2.87 -30.08
CA THR A 364 -25.82 -2.24 -29.04
C THR A 364 -26.35 -2.53 -27.65
N ARG A 365 -27.67 -2.44 -27.45
CA ARG A 365 -28.31 -2.78 -26.17
C ARG A 365 -28.13 -4.25 -25.81
N ILE A 366 -28.27 -5.17 -26.77
CA ILE A 366 -28.05 -6.61 -26.56
C ILE A 366 -26.61 -6.88 -26.12
N LEU A 367 -25.62 -6.25 -26.74
CA LEU A 367 -24.20 -6.43 -26.38
C LEU A 367 -23.89 -5.92 -24.97
N LEU A 368 -24.47 -4.80 -24.57
CA LEU A 368 -24.33 -4.30 -23.20
C LEU A 368 -25.02 -5.24 -22.19
N ILE A 369 -26.18 -5.83 -22.51
CA ILE A 369 -26.80 -6.86 -21.67
C ILE A 369 -25.91 -8.11 -21.60
N GLN A 370 -25.29 -8.54 -22.70
CA GLN A 370 -24.36 -9.66 -22.70
C GLN A 370 -23.14 -9.40 -21.81
N SER A 371 -22.68 -8.15 -21.72
CA SER A 371 -21.57 -7.80 -20.82
C SER A 371 -21.91 -8.06 -19.34
N ILE A 372 -23.19 -7.96 -18.94
CA ILE A 372 -23.65 -8.28 -17.59
C ILE A 372 -23.53 -9.79 -17.31
N ASP A 373 -23.91 -10.64 -18.25
CA ASP A 373 -23.76 -12.10 -18.10
C ASP A 373 -22.28 -12.49 -17.96
N VAL A 374 -21.42 -11.89 -18.77
CA VAL A 374 -19.98 -12.11 -18.69
C VAL A 374 -19.42 -11.60 -17.36
N TYR A 375 -19.87 -10.43 -16.88
CA TYR A 375 -19.51 -9.89 -15.57
C TYR A 375 -19.82 -10.87 -14.44
N PHE A 376 -21.04 -11.45 -14.41
CA PHE A 376 -21.40 -12.42 -13.35
C PHE A 376 -20.59 -13.71 -13.40
N LYS A 377 -20.11 -14.13 -14.58
CA LYS A 377 -19.17 -15.25 -14.70
C LYS A 377 -17.83 -14.93 -14.06
N ILE A 378 -17.30 -13.73 -14.28
CA ILE A 378 -16.07 -13.26 -13.62
C ILE A 378 -16.28 -13.20 -12.11
N LYS A 379 -17.37 -12.58 -11.65
CA LYS A 379 -17.74 -12.50 -10.23
C LYS A 379 -17.77 -13.88 -9.57
N THR A 380 -18.46 -14.83 -10.19
CA THR A 380 -18.60 -16.20 -9.67
C THR A 380 -17.24 -16.90 -9.61
N ALA A 381 -16.37 -16.69 -10.61
CA ALA A 381 -15.02 -17.25 -10.60
C ALA A 381 -14.19 -16.69 -9.45
N ILE A 382 -14.24 -15.37 -9.23
CA ILE A 382 -13.55 -14.71 -8.12
C ILE A 382 -14.10 -15.17 -6.77
N GLU A 383 -15.42 -15.26 -6.59
CA GLU A 383 -16.03 -15.81 -5.37
C GLU A 383 -15.56 -17.22 -5.05
N ASN A 384 -15.31 -18.03 -6.08
CA ASN A 384 -14.78 -19.39 -5.97
C ASN A 384 -13.24 -19.46 -5.94
N LYS A 385 -12.55 -18.31 -6.00
CA LYS A 385 -11.08 -18.21 -6.11
C LYS A 385 -10.50 -18.96 -7.32
N ASP A 386 -11.28 -19.10 -8.40
CA ASP A 386 -10.85 -19.72 -9.65
C ASP A 386 -10.22 -18.65 -10.55
N THR A 387 -8.90 -18.50 -10.42
CA THR A 387 -8.17 -17.41 -11.07
C THR A 387 -8.12 -17.55 -12.60
N LEU A 388 -8.11 -18.78 -13.10
CA LEU A 388 -8.09 -19.06 -14.54
C LEU A 388 -9.43 -18.71 -15.18
N LEU A 389 -10.53 -19.10 -14.52
CA LEU A 389 -11.87 -18.81 -15.01
C LEU A 389 -12.20 -17.32 -14.93
N ALA A 390 -11.69 -16.60 -13.91
CA ALA A 390 -11.80 -15.15 -13.81
C ALA A 390 -11.09 -14.45 -14.99
N ALA A 391 -9.84 -14.87 -15.28
CA ALA A 391 -9.09 -14.37 -16.43
C ALA A 391 -9.76 -14.69 -17.77
N GLU A 392 -10.36 -15.87 -17.92
CA GLU A 392 -11.16 -16.20 -19.11
C GLU A 392 -12.39 -15.31 -19.26
N GLY A 393 -13.14 -15.10 -18.17
CA GLY A 393 -14.27 -14.18 -18.15
C GLY A 393 -13.87 -12.76 -18.56
N ALA A 394 -12.75 -12.26 -18.04
CA ALA A 394 -12.22 -10.94 -18.39
C ALA A 394 -11.86 -10.83 -19.89
N ARG A 395 -11.23 -11.86 -20.48
CA ARG A 395 -11.00 -11.93 -21.94
C ARG A 395 -12.31 -11.86 -22.73
N ASN A 396 -13.36 -12.53 -22.26
CA ASN A 396 -14.66 -12.53 -22.91
C ASN A 396 -15.41 -11.19 -22.76
N LEU A 397 -15.17 -10.46 -21.67
CA LEU A 397 -15.75 -9.13 -21.48
C LEU A 397 -15.16 -8.13 -22.48
N ILE A 398 -13.83 -8.14 -22.63
CA ILE A 398 -13.13 -7.33 -23.65
C ILE A 398 -13.68 -7.61 -25.05
N LYS A 399 -13.85 -8.90 -25.42
CA LYS A 399 -14.43 -9.29 -26.72
C LYS A 399 -15.86 -8.79 -26.90
N THR A 400 -16.68 -8.86 -25.85
CA THR A 400 -18.08 -8.43 -25.89
C THR A 400 -18.20 -6.93 -26.09
N LEU A 401 -17.48 -6.14 -25.29
CA LEU A 401 -17.53 -4.68 -25.35
C LEU A 401 -16.90 -4.12 -26.63
N ASN A 402 -15.87 -4.76 -27.20
CA ASN A 402 -15.28 -4.35 -28.50
C ASN A 402 -16.28 -4.39 -29.67
N ARG A 403 -17.39 -5.12 -29.53
CA ARG A 403 -18.43 -5.23 -30.56
C ARG A 403 -19.48 -4.11 -30.45
N VAL A 404 -19.50 -3.37 -29.35
CA VAL A 404 -20.47 -2.28 -29.10
C VAL A 404 -20.13 -1.12 -30.03
N GLN A 405 -21.13 -0.63 -30.78
CA GLN A 405 -20.96 0.49 -31.70
C GLN A 405 -21.92 1.61 -31.33
N ILE A 406 -21.37 2.77 -30.97
CA ILE A 406 -22.17 3.97 -30.66
C ILE A 406 -21.89 5.03 -31.72
N VAL A 407 -22.96 5.52 -32.33
CA VAL A 407 -22.89 6.40 -33.50
C VAL A 407 -22.84 7.88 -33.11
N GLU A 408 -23.53 8.25 -32.03
CA GLU A 408 -23.62 9.64 -31.56
C GLU A 408 -22.31 10.08 -30.88
N THR A 409 -21.80 11.26 -31.24
CA THR A 409 -20.44 11.71 -30.86
C THR A 409 -20.19 11.77 -29.35
N GLU A 410 -21.10 12.38 -28.59
CA GLU A 410 -20.95 12.51 -27.12
C GLU A 410 -21.09 11.16 -26.40
N PRO A 411 -22.15 10.36 -26.64
CA PRO A 411 -22.25 9.01 -26.08
C PRO A 411 -21.09 8.10 -26.47
N LYS A 412 -20.57 8.23 -27.71
CA LYS A 412 -19.42 7.46 -28.18
C LYS A 412 -18.17 7.80 -27.39
N SER A 413 -17.84 9.09 -27.28
CA SER A 413 -16.66 9.54 -26.53
C SER A 413 -16.73 9.13 -25.06
N PHE A 414 -17.91 9.22 -24.44
CA PHE A 414 -18.14 8.74 -23.08
C PHE A 414 -17.91 7.23 -22.97
N PHE A 415 -18.51 6.44 -23.87
CA PHE A 415 -18.36 4.99 -23.86
C PHE A 415 -16.92 4.56 -24.07
N GLU A 416 -16.21 5.12 -25.05
CA GLU A 416 -14.81 4.78 -25.34
C GLU A 416 -13.92 5.06 -24.12
N ASN A 417 -14.13 6.18 -23.42
CA ASN A 417 -13.40 6.52 -22.19
C ASN A 417 -13.61 5.48 -21.06
N TYR A 418 -14.84 5.05 -20.80
CA TYR A 418 -15.08 4.02 -19.76
C TYR A 418 -14.76 2.61 -20.23
N GLN A 419 -14.90 2.33 -21.53
CA GLN A 419 -14.52 1.06 -22.13
C GLN A 419 -13.02 0.83 -21.98
N GLU A 420 -12.20 1.86 -22.19
CA GLU A 420 -10.75 1.79 -21.99
C GLU A 420 -10.41 1.42 -20.53
N LYS A 421 -11.13 2.00 -19.56
CA LYS A 421 -10.97 1.66 -18.13
C LYS A 421 -11.38 0.22 -17.82
N VAL A 422 -12.56 -0.22 -18.30
CA VAL A 422 -12.98 -1.62 -18.15
C VAL A 422 -11.97 -2.58 -18.80
N PHE A 423 -11.38 -2.20 -19.94
CA PHE A 423 -10.36 -3.02 -20.61
C PHE A 423 -9.07 -3.10 -19.84
N LEU A 424 -8.68 -2.00 -19.20
CA LEU A 424 -7.51 -1.96 -18.35
C LEU A 424 -7.68 -2.93 -17.17
N ASP A 425 -8.79 -2.82 -16.44
CA ASP A 425 -9.06 -3.69 -15.29
C ASP A 425 -9.20 -5.15 -15.69
N ALA A 426 -9.86 -5.41 -16.83
CA ALA A 426 -9.97 -6.76 -17.38
C ALA A 426 -8.60 -7.36 -17.76
N LYS A 427 -7.69 -6.55 -18.34
CA LYS A 427 -6.31 -7.00 -18.62
C LYS A 427 -5.55 -7.32 -17.33
N ARG A 428 -5.73 -6.53 -16.28
CA ARG A 428 -5.06 -6.78 -14.99
C ARG A 428 -5.59 -8.05 -14.30
N ILE A 429 -6.89 -8.34 -14.40
CA ILE A 429 -7.44 -9.64 -13.97
C ILE A 429 -6.81 -10.80 -14.77
N ILE A 430 -6.52 -10.58 -16.05
CA ILE A 430 -5.83 -11.58 -16.90
C ILE A 430 -4.37 -11.76 -16.46
N GLU A 431 -3.65 -10.69 -16.17
CA GLU A 431 -2.25 -10.71 -15.73
C GLU A 431 -2.10 -11.31 -14.32
N GLY A 432 -3.07 -11.07 -13.45
CA GLY A 432 -3.19 -11.65 -12.11
C GLY A 432 -3.62 -13.12 -12.08
N GLU A 433 -3.52 -13.89 -13.17
CA GLU A 433 -3.97 -15.29 -13.24
C GLU A 433 -3.34 -16.21 -12.16
N LYS A 434 -2.28 -15.76 -11.49
CA LYS A 434 -1.59 -16.46 -10.39
C LYS A 434 -1.86 -15.89 -8.99
N SER A 435 -2.61 -14.80 -8.87
CA SER A 435 -2.91 -14.14 -7.59
C SER A 435 -4.39 -13.78 -7.48
N PHE A 436 -5.07 -14.42 -6.53
CA PHE A 436 -6.48 -14.14 -6.24
C PHE A 436 -6.67 -12.71 -5.74
N GLU A 437 -5.78 -12.24 -4.88
CA GLU A 437 -5.83 -10.90 -4.29
C GLU A 437 -5.72 -9.81 -5.36
N GLN A 438 -4.78 -9.96 -6.32
CA GLN A 438 -4.67 -9.04 -7.46
C GLN A 438 -5.94 -9.04 -8.31
N GLN A 439 -6.51 -10.21 -8.61
CA GLN A 439 -7.75 -10.30 -9.39
C GLN A 439 -8.95 -9.69 -8.66
N LEU A 440 -9.02 -9.85 -7.34
CA LEU A 440 -10.07 -9.29 -6.51
C LEU A 440 -10.03 -7.75 -6.54
N ASP A 441 -8.86 -7.15 -6.33
CA ASP A 441 -8.71 -5.69 -6.32
C ASP A 441 -9.12 -5.08 -7.67
N HIS A 442 -8.67 -5.67 -8.79
CA HIS A 442 -9.04 -5.18 -10.12
C HIS A 442 -10.48 -5.48 -10.52
N PHE A 443 -11.11 -6.49 -9.91
CA PHE A 443 -12.52 -6.76 -10.17
C PHE A 443 -13.44 -5.73 -9.52
N ASP A 444 -13.07 -5.18 -8.37
CA ASP A 444 -13.79 -4.08 -7.74
C ASP A 444 -13.79 -2.85 -8.67
N GLU A 445 -12.63 -2.45 -9.20
CA GLU A 445 -12.50 -1.32 -10.16
C GLU A 445 -13.27 -1.58 -11.47
N LEU A 446 -13.17 -2.80 -12.01
CA LEU A 446 -13.90 -3.21 -13.20
C LEU A 446 -15.41 -3.08 -13.02
N SER A 447 -15.91 -3.49 -11.84
CA SER A 447 -17.33 -3.46 -11.48
C SER A 447 -17.88 -2.03 -11.53
N GLU A 448 -17.12 -1.08 -11.00
CA GLU A 448 -17.45 0.35 -11.00
C GLU A 448 -17.50 0.92 -12.42
N HIS A 449 -16.44 0.71 -13.21
CA HIS A 449 -16.38 1.24 -14.57
C HIS A 449 -17.46 0.65 -15.49
N LEU A 450 -17.76 -0.64 -15.34
CA LEU A 450 -18.83 -1.28 -16.10
C LEU A 450 -20.21 -0.78 -15.67
N TYR A 451 -20.43 -0.54 -14.37
CA TYR A 451 -21.67 0.06 -13.89
C TYR A 451 -21.92 1.43 -14.52
N VAL A 452 -20.91 2.31 -14.57
CA VAL A 452 -21.06 3.65 -15.16
C VAL A 452 -21.52 3.59 -16.62
N ILE A 453 -20.98 2.64 -17.40
CA ILE A 453 -21.47 2.38 -18.77
C ILE A 453 -22.94 1.96 -18.73
N LEU A 454 -23.26 0.90 -18.00
CA LEU A 454 -24.59 0.28 -18.03
C LEU A 454 -25.69 1.22 -17.53
N ALA A 455 -25.43 1.99 -16.48
CA ALA A 455 -26.35 2.96 -15.95
C ALA A 455 -26.51 4.18 -16.87
N SER A 456 -25.40 4.68 -17.45
CA SER A 456 -25.47 5.84 -18.35
C SER A 456 -26.24 5.58 -19.64
N PHE A 457 -26.25 4.32 -20.09
CA PHE A 457 -27.02 3.86 -21.25
C PHE A 457 -28.38 3.23 -20.90
N LYS A 458 -28.82 3.31 -19.63
CA LYS A 458 -30.11 2.79 -19.14
C LYS A 458 -30.31 1.30 -19.45
N VAL A 459 -29.23 0.54 -19.37
CA VAL A 459 -29.22 -0.93 -19.51
C VAL A 459 -29.47 -1.59 -18.16
N SER A 460 -28.90 -1.04 -17.09
CA SER A 460 -29.13 -1.48 -15.71
C SER A 460 -29.08 -0.27 -14.77
N GLU A 461 -30.08 -0.15 -13.89
CA GLU A 461 -30.06 0.81 -12.76
C GLU A 461 -29.53 0.16 -11.49
N LYS A 462 -29.33 -1.16 -11.48
CA LYS A 462 -28.73 -1.88 -10.36
C LYS A 462 -27.22 -1.69 -10.38
N THR A 463 -26.69 -1.24 -9.27
CA THR A 463 -25.26 -1.16 -9.01
C THR A 463 -24.63 -2.54 -9.07
N LEU A 464 -23.57 -2.67 -9.83
CA LEU A 464 -22.73 -3.85 -9.85
C LEU A 464 -21.69 -3.68 -8.73
N TYR A 465 -22.08 -3.89 -7.47
CA TYR A 465 -21.10 -3.89 -6.37
C TYR A 465 -20.76 -5.34 -6.04
N PHE A 466 -19.49 -5.70 -6.17
CA PHE A 466 -18.97 -7.00 -5.72
C PHE A 466 -19.02 -7.13 -4.18
N ASN A 467 -18.91 -6.00 -3.47
CA ASN A 467 -18.65 -5.94 -2.03
C ASN A 467 -19.86 -6.05 -1.08
N GLU A 468 -21.05 -6.48 -1.52
CA GLU A 468 -22.19 -6.62 -0.58
C GLU A 468 -22.12 -7.86 0.35
N CYS A 469 -21.33 -8.91 0.06
CA CYS A 469 -21.33 -10.13 0.92
C CYS A 469 -19.96 -10.79 1.19
N LEU A 470 -18.80 -10.20 0.85
CA LEU A 470 -17.49 -10.86 1.07
C LEU A 470 -16.63 -10.32 2.22
N LYS A 471 -16.99 -9.18 2.84
CA LYS A 471 -16.38 -8.74 4.10
C LYS A 471 -17.38 -8.96 5.23
N SER A 472 -17.20 -10.03 6.01
CA SER A 472 -17.95 -10.26 7.25
C SER A 472 -17.77 -9.16 8.32
N ASP A 473 -16.95 -8.13 8.05
CA ASP A 473 -16.71 -7.00 8.94
C ASP A 473 -16.83 -5.61 8.29
N ALA A 474 -17.40 -5.48 7.08
CA ALA A 474 -17.66 -4.16 6.48
C ALA A 474 -18.94 -3.53 7.04
N LYS A 475 -18.84 -2.85 8.18
CA LYS A 475 -19.92 -1.99 8.72
C LYS A 475 -19.76 -0.54 8.25
N TRP A 476 -20.47 -0.10 7.21
CA TRP A 476 -20.86 1.32 6.99
C TRP A 476 -22.04 1.32 5.99
N ILE A 477 -23.32 1.40 6.37
CA ILE A 477 -24.15 2.52 6.89
C ILE A 477 -23.98 3.82 6.09
N SER A 478 -24.92 4.05 5.18
CA SER A 478 -25.26 5.35 4.59
C SER A 478 -26.19 6.16 5.51
N TYR A 479 -26.26 7.47 5.26
CA TYR A 479 -26.81 8.54 6.09
C TYR A 479 -28.34 8.47 6.39
N THR A 480 -28.73 8.95 7.58
CA THR A 480 -30.05 8.99 8.31
C THR A 480 -31.17 9.85 7.68
N PRO A 481 -32.45 9.94 8.20
CA PRO A 481 -33.25 9.08 9.11
C PRO A 481 -34.74 8.90 8.67
N SER A 482 -35.21 7.67 8.46
CA SER A 482 -36.58 7.23 8.82
C SER A 482 -36.76 5.78 8.41
N ASP A 483 -37.51 5.05 9.22
CA ASP A 483 -37.97 3.68 9.02
C ASP A 483 -36.99 2.60 9.50
N SER A 484 -37.24 2.22 10.75
CA SER A 484 -37.05 0.87 11.24
C SER A 484 -37.58 -0.15 10.21
N PHE A 485 -36.74 -1.08 9.75
CA PHE A 485 -36.99 -2.53 9.76
C PHE A 485 -35.94 -3.29 8.92
N TRP A 486 -35.40 -4.37 9.52
CA TRP A 486 -34.64 -5.49 8.93
C TRP A 486 -33.12 -5.36 8.76
N THR A 487 -32.41 -5.73 9.83
CA THR A 487 -31.21 -6.58 9.75
C THR A 487 -31.60 -7.96 9.19
N THR A 488 -31.06 -8.38 8.04
CA THR A 488 -31.19 -9.77 7.58
C THR A 488 -29.90 -10.28 6.95
N ASN A 489 -29.45 -11.44 7.45
CA ASN A 489 -28.26 -12.19 7.04
C ASN A 489 -28.25 -12.57 5.54
N CYS A 490 -27.07 -12.61 4.92
CA CYS A 490 -26.78 -12.93 3.49
C CYS A 490 -27.25 -14.32 2.98
N THR A 491 -28.12 -15.07 3.68
CA THR A 491 -28.57 -16.40 3.23
C THR A 491 -29.92 -16.44 2.50
N SER A 492 -30.69 -15.35 2.43
CA SER A 492 -32.05 -15.38 1.84
C SER A 492 -32.19 -14.82 0.42
N ALA A 493 -31.12 -14.32 -0.21
CA ALA A 493 -31.21 -13.71 -1.55
C ALA A 493 -31.17 -14.72 -2.73
N LEU A 494 -30.90 -16.00 -2.46
CA LEU A 494 -30.76 -17.03 -3.50
C LEU A 494 -32.08 -17.69 -3.96
N GLN A 495 -33.26 -17.17 -3.58
CA GLN A 495 -34.52 -17.87 -3.88
C GLN A 495 -35.64 -17.07 -4.57
N LYS A 496 -35.40 -15.87 -5.09
CA LYS A 496 -36.43 -15.15 -5.87
C LYS A 496 -35.87 -14.47 -7.12
N SER A 497 -35.48 -15.28 -8.11
CA SER A 497 -35.48 -14.87 -9.51
C SER A 497 -36.58 -15.62 -10.25
N THR A 498 -37.84 -15.28 -9.99
CA THR A 498 -38.92 -15.59 -10.94
C THR A 498 -38.95 -14.47 -11.97
N ILE A 499 -38.67 -14.84 -13.22
CA ILE A 499 -38.84 -14.05 -14.44
C ILE A 499 -40.27 -13.48 -14.44
N SER A 500 -40.44 -12.16 -14.35
CA SER A 500 -41.67 -11.52 -14.80
C SER A 500 -41.58 -11.33 -16.31
N LYS A 501 -42.30 -12.17 -17.04
CA LYS A 501 -42.72 -11.84 -18.40
C LYS A 501 -43.79 -10.76 -18.29
N GLU A 502 -43.50 -9.58 -18.81
CA GLU A 502 -44.44 -8.70 -19.51
C GLU A 502 -43.70 -7.93 -20.59
#